data_AF-A0A410RPU9-F1
#
_entry.id   AF-A0A410RPU9-F1
#
_cell.length_a   1.000
_cell.length_b   1.000
_cell.length_c   1.000
_cell.angle_alpha   90.00
_cell.angle_beta   90.00
_cell.angle_gamma   90.00
#
_symmetry.space_group_name_H-M   'P 1'
#
loop_
_entity.id
_entity.type
_entity.pdbx_description
1 polymer ?
#
loop_
_entity_poly.entity_id
_entity_poly.type
_entity_poly.pdbx_seq_one_letter_code
_entity_poly.pdbx_strand_id
1 'polypeptide(L)'
;MPVPTESQSPHRTYTDRRAAAQADLTELDRVSARYANLRTVAFVAALVIAALTLMGRLPKPWWWAAAGALAVYGVLAVLHHQVFLKEQRARLFVLLNERGLARLEGGWHSFTETGERFLSPNHLYATDLDVFGQGSLFQLINETATRAGEERLATWLSAPATAETVVTRQGAARELAPRVDFRQDLCADARVVAKDKADPALFIQWAEAGPSLDAIRWARPLAIVLPVVTLTLFILGTVGVIPDSIVWLGLLAQLDVAVATRRTLRQMDEGVERGERGFVRYASLFERVEKQTFEHPRLKQLQSGLTAQGGPPVSVLFQRFSRLYSLIEFKRHQFHLLVHWLTLWDIHALFALENWRAAHGRDVRQWFEGLAELEALCCLGGLAHDRPAFTWPQMQAEGPSVEATALGHPLLDAPVPNDVSLPGPRHALLITGSNMSGKTTLMRALGANVVLALAGAPVCAASFRLSPVQVLTSMRVKDSLERGVSYFHAEVLRLKMVLDAAAAAKGQALFLLDEILLGTNTRERQIASREVLRLLLASGACGAVTTHDLSLAVLADEPGSHVVNVHFRDHLEDGKMVFDYRLRQGVVDTTNALRVLRLAGVPVNDPDAPAS
;
A
#
# COMPACT_ATOMS: atom_id res chain seq x y z
N MET A 1 25.37 -3.67 16.79
CA MET A 1 25.36 -2.21 16.54
C MET A 1 25.21 -1.51 17.89
N PRO A 2 25.86 -0.36 18.14
CA PRO A 2 25.62 0.39 19.37
C PRO A 2 24.14 0.82 19.40
N VAL A 3 23.51 0.70 20.56
CA VAL A 3 22.15 1.20 20.83
C VAL A 3 22.13 2.69 20.46
N PRO A 4 21.16 3.17 19.66
CA PRO A 4 21.08 4.59 19.33
C PRO A 4 21.00 5.40 20.62
N THR A 5 21.79 6.47 20.71
CA THR A 5 21.71 7.44 21.81
C THR A 5 20.27 7.99 21.92
N GLU A 6 19.82 8.40 23.11
CA GLU A 6 18.47 8.95 23.37
C GLU A 6 18.05 10.09 22.40
N SER A 7 19.01 10.74 21.74
CA SER A 7 18.77 11.75 20.71
C SER A 7 18.33 11.21 19.34
N GLN A 8 18.40 9.90 19.09
CA GLN A 8 18.11 9.26 17.79
C GLN A 8 16.94 8.24 17.87
N SER A 9 16.16 8.26 18.95
CA SER A 9 15.03 7.32 19.07
C SER A 9 13.90 7.70 18.09
N PRO A 10 13.28 6.71 17.42
CA PRO A 10 12.11 6.95 16.56
C PRO A 10 10.96 7.62 17.33
N HIS A 11 10.79 7.26 18.61
CA HIS A 11 9.79 7.85 19.50
C HIS A 11 9.96 9.36 19.65
N ARG A 12 11.18 9.83 19.91
CA ARG A 12 11.49 11.26 19.98
C ARG A 12 11.26 11.95 18.62
N THR A 13 11.70 11.31 17.54
CA THR A 13 11.52 11.84 16.18
C THR A 13 10.04 12.11 15.87
N TYR A 14 9.15 11.16 16.17
CA TYR A 14 7.72 11.35 15.96
C TYR A 14 7.10 12.35 16.95
N THR A 15 7.56 12.36 18.20
CA THR A 15 7.06 13.31 19.22
C THR A 15 7.37 14.76 18.84
N ASP A 16 8.61 15.05 18.49
CA ASP A 16 9.06 16.40 18.11
C ASP A 16 8.36 16.87 16.82
N ARG A 17 8.24 15.99 15.81
CA ARG A 17 7.55 16.29 14.55
C ARG A 17 6.04 16.47 14.72
N ARG A 18 5.40 15.68 15.60
CA ARG A 18 3.99 15.88 15.96
C ARG A 18 3.78 17.24 16.61
N ALA A 19 4.65 17.62 17.56
CA ALA A 19 4.56 18.91 18.24
C ALA A 19 4.72 20.08 17.26
N ALA A 20 5.69 20.01 16.34
CA ALA A 20 5.88 21.00 15.29
C ALA A 20 4.64 21.09 14.37
N ALA A 21 4.15 19.97 13.86
CA ALA A 21 2.96 19.93 13.01
C ALA A 21 1.69 20.44 13.71
N GLN A 22 1.56 20.19 15.02
CA GLN A 22 0.44 20.67 15.81
C GLN A 22 0.50 22.19 16.04
N ALA A 23 1.70 22.73 16.23
CA ALA A 23 1.91 24.18 16.33
C ALA A 23 1.53 24.87 15.01
N ASP A 24 2.02 24.33 13.88
CA ASP A 24 1.70 24.82 12.55
C ASP A 24 0.20 24.77 12.26
N LEU A 25 -0.46 23.65 12.59
CA LEU A 25 -1.91 23.49 12.44
C LEU A 25 -2.67 24.53 13.26
N THR A 26 -2.27 24.75 14.51
CA THR A 26 -2.91 25.73 15.40
C THR A 26 -2.75 27.17 14.87
N GLU A 27 -1.59 27.50 14.30
CA GLU A 27 -1.36 28.80 13.66
C GLU A 27 -2.23 28.95 12.40
N LEU A 28 -2.26 27.94 11.54
CA LEU A 28 -3.06 27.93 10.32
C LEU A 28 -4.56 28.02 10.61
N ASP A 29 -5.05 27.33 11.64
CA ASP A 29 -6.45 27.41 12.09
C ASP A 29 -6.82 28.84 12.52
N ARG A 30 -5.93 29.53 13.25
CA ARG A 30 -6.12 30.94 13.63
C ARG A 30 -6.16 31.86 12.40
N VAL A 31 -5.27 31.65 11.44
CA VAL A 31 -5.21 32.43 10.20
C VAL A 31 -6.46 32.15 9.33
N SER A 32 -6.87 30.89 9.22
CA SER A 32 -8.08 30.44 8.52
C SER A 32 -9.33 31.10 9.11
N ALA A 33 -9.46 31.13 10.44
CA ALA A 33 -10.56 31.81 11.14
C ALA A 33 -10.57 33.33 10.89
N ARG A 34 -9.40 33.98 10.86
CA ARG A 34 -9.30 35.42 10.52
C ARG A 34 -9.79 35.69 9.10
N TYR A 35 -9.35 34.91 8.11
CA TYR A 35 -9.82 35.04 6.74
C TYR A 35 -11.32 34.77 6.61
N ALA A 36 -11.84 33.75 7.29
CA ALA A 36 -13.27 33.46 7.33
C ALA A 36 -14.08 34.66 7.88
N ASN A 37 -13.64 35.24 8.99
CA ASN A 37 -14.30 36.41 9.59
C ASN A 37 -14.23 37.64 8.68
N LEU A 38 -13.05 37.97 8.13
CA LEU A 38 -12.89 39.09 7.20
C LEU A 38 -13.74 38.93 5.95
N ARG A 39 -13.83 37.70 5.42
CA ARG A 39 -14.67 37.38 4.27
C ARG A 39 -16.16 37.58 4.60
N THR A 40 -16.61 37.14 5.77
CA THR A 40 -17.99 37.37 6.23
C THR A 40 -18.28 38.86 6.38
N VAL A 41 -17.36 39.63 6.97
CA VAL A 41 -17.52 41.10 7.08
C VAL A 41 -17.60 41.76 5.72
N ALA A 42 -16.72 41.41 4.78
CA ALA A 42 -16.75 41.95 3.41
C ALA A 42 -18.07 41.62 2.69
N PHE A 43 -18.57 40.38 2.85
CA PHE A 43 -19.84 39.95 2.28
C PHE A 43 -21.04 40.70 2.87
N VAL A 44 -21.11 40.79 4.20
CA VAL A 44 -22.18 41.53 4.89
C VAL A 44 -22.13 43.02 4.53
N ALA A 45 -20.94 43.62 4.48
CA ALA A 45 -20.77 45.01 4.06
C ALA A 45 -21.28 45.24 2.62
N ALA A 46 -20.93 44.36 1.68
CA ALA A 46 -21.43 44.43 0.31
C ALA A 46 -22.97 44.35 0.25
N LEU A 47 -23.57 43.44 1.02
CA LEU A 47 -25.02 43.24 1.08
C LEU A 47 -25.75 44.43 1.72
N VAL A 48 -25.21 44.99 2.80
CA VAL A 48 -25.78 46.18 3.47
C VAL A 48 -25.68 47.41 2.56
N ILE A 49 -24.54 47.65 1.92
CA ILE A 49 -24.38 48.75 0.97
C ILE A 49 -25.39 48.60 -0.18
N ALA A 50 -25.49 47.41 -0.78
CA ALA A 50 -26.44 47.15 -1.87
C ALA A 50 -27.90 47.38 -1.43
N ALA A 51 -28.29 46.87 -0.26
CA ALA A 51 -29.65 47.04 0.29
C ALA A 51 -29.99 48.51 0.57
N LEU A 52 -29.08 49.27 1.21
CA LEU A 52 -29.28 50.70 1.48
C LEU A 52 -29.36 51.54 0.20
N THR A 53 -28.59 51.17 -0.83
CA THR A 53 -28.64 51.83 -2.15
C THR A 53 -29.97 51.53 -2.86
N LEU A 54 -30.49 50.30 -2.71
CA LEU A 54 -31.76 49.87 -3.32
C LEU A 54 -32.98 50.48 -2.61
N MET A 55 -32.91 50.67 -1.28
CA MET A 55 -33.91 51.38 -0.48
C MET A 55 -33.87 52.91 -0.64
N GLY A 56 -32.98 53.44 -1.49
CA GLY A 56 -32.87 54.89 -1.75
C GLY A 56 -32.22 55.70 -0.62
N ARG A 57 -31.61 55.04 0.38
CA ARG A 57 -30.90 55.73 1.49
C ARG A 57 -29.48 56.13 1.15
N LEU A 58 -28.88 55.55 0.11
CA LEU A 58 -27.55 55.91 -0.41
C LEU A 58 -27.63 56.30 -1.90
N PRO A 59 -26.78 57.24 -2.37
CA PRO A 59 -26.76 57.64 -3.78
C PRO A 59 -26.22 56.51 -4.68
N LYS A 60 -26.72 56.43 -5.92
CA LYS A 60 -26.36 55.40 -6.92
C LYS A 60 -24.86 55.06 -7.09
N PRO A 61 -23.88 55.98 -6.99
CA PRO A 61 -22.46 55.61 -7.07
C PRO A 61 -21.98 54.61 -6.00
N TRP A 62 -22.72 54.40 -4.91
CA TRP A 62 -22.39 53.38 -3.90
C TRP A 62 -22.47 51.93 -4.42
N TRP A 63 -23.04 51.69 -5.59
CA TRP A 63 -22.91 50.40 -6.27
C TRP A 63 -21.45 50.03 -6.55
N TRP A 64 -20.57 51.00 -6.80
CA TRP A 64 -19.13 50.76 -6.95
C TRP A 64 -18.47 50.34 -5.64
N ALA A 65 -18.92 50.86 -4.50
CA ALA A 65 -18.45 50.45 -3.18
C ALA A 65 -18.90 49.01 -2.85
N ALA A 66 -20.14 48.64 -3.19
CA ALA A 66 -20.62 47.25 -3.07
C ALA A 66 -19.81 46.30 -3.97
N ALA A 67 -19.54 46.69 -5.21
CA ALA A 67 -18.68 45.92 -6.13
C ALA A 67 -17.24 45.78 -5.61
N GLY A 68 -16.67 46.84 -5.04
CA GLY A 68 -15.34 46.82 -4.40
C GLY A 68 -15.29 45.87 -3.20
N ALA A 69 -16.31 45.88 -2.34
CA ALA A 69 -16.42 44.95 -1.22
C ALA A 69 -16.55 43.49 -1.68
N LEU A 70 -17.27 43.24 -2.79
CA LEU A 70 -17.37 41.91 -3.40
C LEU A 70 -16.03 41.46 -4.03
N ALA A 71 -15.26 42.38 -4.63
CA ALA A 71 -13.92 42.08 -5.12
C ALA A 71 -12.97 41.71 -3.98
N VAL A 72 -13.01 42.45 -2.86
CA VAL A 72 -12.25 42.12 -1.64
C VAL A 72 -12.65 40.74 -1.10
N TYR A 73 -13.96 40.42 -1.06
CA TYR A 73 -14.43 39.08 -0.73
C TYR A 73 -13.81 38.01 -1.62
N GLY A 74 -13.75 38.23 -2.94
CA GLY A 74 -13.14 37.31 -3.90
C GLY A 74 -11.65 37.07 -3.62
N VAL A 75 -10.88 38.14 -3.38
CA VAL A 75 -9.46 38.03 -3.02
C VAL A 75 -9.28 37.27 -1.71
N LEU A 76 -10.07 37.61 -0.68
CA LEU A 76 -10.02 36.91 0.61
C LEU A 76 -10.43 35.44 0.49
N ALA A 77 -11.36 35.09 -0.41
CA ALA A 77 -11.74 33.71 -0.65
C ALA A 77 -10.59 32.90 -1.28
N VAL A 78 -9.84 33.48 -2.22
CA VAL A 78 -8.65 32.84 -2.81
C VAL A 78 -7.56 32.64 -1.77
N LEU A 79 -7.26 33.66 -0.97
CA LEU A 79 -6.27 33.57 0.12
C LEU A 79 -6.69 32.54 1.17
N HIS A 80 -7.98 32.54 1.56
CA HIS A 80 -8.52 31.55 2.49
C HIS A 80 -8.36 30.13 1.96
N HIS A 81 -8.63 29.91 0.67
CA HIS A 81 -8.46 28.60 0.05
C HIS A 81 -7.00 28.10 0.10
N GLN A 82 -6.01 28.98 -0.13
CA GLN A 82 -4.61 28.61 0.01
C GLN A 82 -4.22 28.22 1.44
N VAL A 83 -4.74 28.94 2.44
CA VAL A 83 -4.53 28.61 3.86
C VAL A 83 -5.17 27.28 4.20
N PHE A 84 -6.38 27.02 3.70
CA PHE A 84 -7.09 25.76 3.90
C PHE A 84 -6.33 24.55 3.34
N LEU A 85 -5.68 24.68 2.18
CA LEU A 85 -4.83 23.61 1.63
C LEU A 85 -3.61 23.33 2.52
N LYS A 86 -2.99 24.38 3.09
CA LYS A 86 -1.89 24.22 4.06
C LYS A 86 -2.36 23.57 5.35
N GLU A 87 -3.52 23.98 5.86
CA GLU A 87 -4.17 23.42 7.06
C GLU A 87 -4.42 21.91 6.89
N GLN A 88 -4.97 21.48 5.74
CA GLN A 88 -5.19 20.07 5.43
C GLN A 88 -3.89 19.26 5.43
N ARG A 89 -2.82 19.81 4.84
CA ARG A 89 -1.51 19.16 4.83
C ARG A 89 -0.93 19.05 6.24
N ALA A 90 -0.99 20.12 7.05
CA ALA A 90 -0.53 20.10 8.44
C ALA A 90 -1.28 19.06 9.29
N ARG A 91 -2.60 18.95 9.11
CA ARG A 91 -3.43 17.92 9.78
C ARG A 91 -3.01 16.50 9.40
N LEU A 92 -2.64 16.25 8.14
CA LEU A 92 -2.10 14.96 7.72
C LEU A 92 -0.74 14.66 8.38
N PHE A 93 0.13 15.66 8.54
CA PHE A 93 1.38 15.47 9.28
C PHE A 93 1.15 15.10 10.74
N VAL A 94 0.21 15.74 11.43
CA VAL A 94 -0.17 15.35 12.80
C VAL A 94 -0.57 13.88 12.82
N LEU A 95 -1.50 13.48 11.95
CA LEU A 95 -1.97 12.09 11.83
C LEU A 95 -0.83 11.09 11.55
N LEU A 96 0.08 11.40 10.63
CA LEU A 96 1.19 10.50 10.27
C LEU A 96 2.16 10.29 11.44
N ASN A 97 2.42 11.33 12.24
CA ASN A 97 3.28 11.21 13.41
C ASN A 97 2.56 10.49 14.57
N GLU A 98 1.25 10.70 14.74
CA GLU A 98 0.43 9.93 15.70
C GLU A 98 0.41 8.44 15.34
N ARG A 99 0.26 8.10 14.06
CA ARG A 99 0.38 6.71 13.59
C ARG A 99 1.78 6.14 13.83
N GLY A 100 2.82 6.92 13.62
CA GLY A 100 4.20 6.56 13.98
C GLY A 100 4.33 6.17 15.45
N LEU A 101 3.85 7.02 16.36
CA LEU A 101 3.85 6.74 17.81
C LEU A 101 3.01 5.50 18.15
N ALA A 102 1.82 5.36 17.55
CA ALA A 102 0.96 4.20 17.77
C ALA A 102 1.64 2.86 17.36
N ARG A 103 2.50 2.84 16.34
CA ARG A 103 3.29 1.63 16.00
C ARG A 103 4.36 1.29 17.03
N LEU A 104 4.88 2.29 17.72
CA LEU A 104 5.90 2.12 18.77
C LEU A 104 5.26 1.72 20.12
N GLU A 105 4.04 2.18 20.38
CA GLU A 105 3.34 2.02 21.66
C GLU A 105 2.27 0.91 21.65
N GLY A 106 2.16 0.13 20.57
CA GLY A 106 1.18 -0.96 20.44
C GLY A 106 -0.24 -0.53 20.03
N GLY A 107 -0.46 0.76 19.75
CA GLY A 107 -1.75 1.31 19.29
C GLY A 107 -2.09 1.02 17.82
N TRP A 108 -1.20 0.41 17.04
CA TRP A 108 -1.39 0.17 15.60
C TRP A 108 -2.55 -0.77 15.24
N HIS A 109 -3.03 -1.57 16.20
CA HIS A 109 -4.21 -2.42 16.03
C HIS A 109 -5.49 -1.64 15.69
N SER A 110 -5.55 -0.33 15.99
CA SER A 110 -6.72 0.50 15.68
C SER A 110 -6.72 1.06 14.26
N PHE A 111 -5.69 0.80 13.45
CA PHE A 111 -5.63 1.30 12.07
C PHE A 111 -6.70 0.65 11.20
N THR A 112 -7.37 1.45 10.38
CA THR A 112 -8.47 1.00 9.52
C THR A 112 -8.02 0.13 8.35
N GLU A 113 -6.75 0.25 7.93
CA GLU A 113 -6.20 -0.46 6.78
C GLU A 113 -5.75 -1.88 7.15
N THR A 114 -6.70 -2.79 7.38
CA THR A 114 -6.40 -4.18 7.81
C THR A 114 -5.92 -5.09 6.68
N GLY A 115 -6.17 -4.72 5.41
CA GLY A 115 -5.81 -5.55 4.26
C GLY A 115 -6.74 -6.74 4.02
N GLU A 116 -7.91 -6.81 4.66
CA GLU A 116 -8.91 -7.90 4.48
C GLU A 116 -9.25 -8.19 3.02
N ARG A 117 -9.23 -7.16 2.16
CA ARG A 117 -9.44 -7.28 0.71
C ARG A 117 -8.47 -8.24 -0.01
N PHE A 118 -7.31 -8.51 0.58
CA PHE A 118 -6.28 -9.39 0.04
C PHE A 118 -6.33 -10.79 0.64
N LEU A 119 -7.19 -11.02 1.63
CA LEU A 119 -7.30 -12.29 2.30
C LEU A 119 -7.99 -13.31 1.37
N SER A 120 -7.25 -14.35 1.00
CA SER A 120 -7.78 -15.51 0.29
C SER A 120 -7.79 -16.72 1.21
N PRO A 121 -8.94 -17.38 1.46
CA PRO A 121 -9.03 -18.55 2.33
C PRO A 121 -8.09 -19.70 1.91
N ASN A 122 -7.81 -19.81 0.62
CA ASN A 122 -6.99 -20.88 0.05
C ASN A 122 -5.51 -20.49 -0.05
N HIS A 123 -5.09 -19.32 0.47
CA HIS A 123 -3.69 -18.93 0.46
C HIS A 123 -2.83 -19.90 1.29
N LEU A 124 -1.59 -20.11 0.86
CA LEU A 124 -0.70 -21.12 1.45
C LEU A 124 -0.24 -20.76 2.86
N TYR A 125 -0.30 -19.48 3.25
CA TYR A 125 0.16 -19.03 4.58
C TYR A 125 -0.50 -17.77 5.15
N ALA A 126 -1.29 -17.02 4.38
CA ALA A 126 -1.66 -15.65 4.76
C ALA A 126 -2.52 -15.61 6.04
N THR A 127 -3.45 -16.55 6.15
CA THR A 127 -4.37 -16.68 7.30
C THR A 127 -3.70 -17.21 8.56
N ASP A 128 -2.73 -18.12 8.43
CA ASP A 128 -2.05 -18.74 9.57
C ASP A 128 -1.01 -17.81 10.19
N LEU A 129 -0.37 -16.99 9.36
CA LEU A 129 0.70 -16.07 9.77
C LEU A 129 0.23 -14.65 10.07
N ASP A 130 -1.09 -14.39 10.07
CA ASP A 130 -1.69 -13.06 10.21
C ASP A 130 -1.01 -12.03 9.27
N VAL A 131 -0.91 -12.36 7.98
CA VAL A 131 -0.34 -11.46 6.96
C VAL A 131 -1.29 -10.30 6.65
N PHE A 132 -2.59 -10.60 6.59
CA PHE A 132 -3.68 -9.65 6.39
C PHE A 132 -4.77 -9.85 7.45
N GLY A 133 -5.61 -8.83 7.65
CA GLY A 133 -6.67 -8.82 8.65
C GLY A 133 -6.32 -7.99 9.88
N GLN A 134 -7.16 -8.11 10.90
CA GLN A 134 -6.97 -7.41 12.17
C GLN A 134 -5.74 -7.96 12.92
N GLY A 135 -4.85 -7.06 13.36
CA GLY A 135 -3.61 -7.41 14.05
C GLY A 135 -2.58 -8.08 13.14
N SER A 136 -2.48 -7.66 11.88
CA SER A 136 -1.65 -8.33 10.86
C SER A 136 -0.35 -7.60 10.50
N LEU A 137 0.56 -8.30 9.80
CA LEU A 137 1.79 -7.70 9.24
C LEU A 137 1.48 -6.52 8.32
N PHE A 138 0.49 -6.67 7.43
CA PHE A 138 0.08 -5.59 6.54
C PHE A 138 -0.40 -4.36 7.33
N GLN A 139 -1.26 -4.56 8.33
CA GLN A 139 -1.76 -3.45 9.17
C GLN A 139 -0.64 -2.74 9.92
N LEU A 140 0.36 -3.49 10.42
CA LEU A 140 1.52 -2.93 11.11
C LEU A 140 2.38 -2.03 10.19
N ILE A 141 2.63 -2.46 8.96
CA ILE A 141 3.63 -1.80 8.09
C ILE A 141 3.03 -0.82 7.07
N ASN A 142 1.72 -0.90 6.80
CA ASN A 142 1.11 -0.14 5.71
C ASN A 142 0.97 1.36 6.06
N GLU A 143 1.70 2.18 5.31
CA GLU A 143 1.55 3.64 5.23
C GLU A 143 1.37 4.11 3.79
N THR A 144 1.06 3.19 2.86
CA THR A 144 0.76 3.56 1.49
C THR A 144 -0.53 4.38 1.45
N ALA A 145 -0.59 5.35 0.52
CA ALA A 145 -1.72 6.24 0.38
C ALA A 145 -2.52 5.93 -0.88
N THR A 146 -1.88 5.39 -1.92
CA THR A 146 -2.57 4.98 -3.14
C THR A 146 -2.96 3.51 -3.11
N ARG A 147 -4.06 3.21 -3.81
CA ARG A 147 -4.56 1.84 -4.02
C ARG A 147 -3.51 0.91 -4.63
N ALA A 148 -2.75 1.43 -5.60
CA ALA A 148 -1.70 0.69 -6.29
C ALA A 148 -0.51 0.41 -5.36
N GLY A 149 -0.15 1.36 -4.49
CA GLY A 149 0.84 1.15 -3.44
C GLY A 149 0.43 0.03 -2.47
N GLU A 150 -0.81 0.06 -1.97
CA GLU A 150 -1.35 -1.00 -1.10
C GLU A 150 -1.30 -2.38 -1.80
N GLU A 151 -1.70 -2.46 -3.08
CA GLU A 151 -1.68 -3.69 -3.88
C GLU A 151 -0.27 -4.21 -4.13
N ARG A 152 0.69 -3.31 -4.35
CA ARG A 152 2.10 -3.65 -4.50
C ARG A 152 2.67 -4.25 -3.22
N LEU A 153 2.41 -3.60 -2.08
CA LEU A 153 2.84 -4.08 -0.77
C LEU A 153 2.20 -5.45 -0.44
N ALA A 154 0.90 -5.60 -0.67
CA ALA A 154 0.22 -6.86 -0.45
C ALA A 154 0.78 -8.00 -1.32
N THR A 155 1.14 -7.71 -2.57
CA THR A 155 1.77 -8.68 -3.47
C THR A 155 3.13 -9.15 -2.92
N TRP A 156 3.94 -8.23 -2.38
CA TRP A 156 5.23 -8.58 -1.77
C TRP A 156 5.10 -9.43 -0.49
N LEU A 157 4.00 -9.26 0.25
CA LEU A 157 3.69 -10.10 1.41
C LEU A 157 2.99 -11.42 1.06
N SER A 158 2.49 -11.57 -0.18
CA SER A 158 1.73 -12.75 -0.62
C SER A 158 2.55 -13.74 -1.45
N ALA A 159 3.66 -13.29 -2.04
CA ALA A 159 4.48 -14.13 -2.91
C ALA A 159 5.98 -13.98 -2.59
N PRO A 160 6.74 -15.09 -2.61
CA PRO A 160 8.19 -15.04 -2.44
C PRO A 160 8.85 -14.33 -3.64
N ALA A 161 9.93 -13.58 -3.38
CA ALA A 161 10.74 -12.94 -4.40
C ALA A 161 12.12 -13.63 -4.53
N THR A 162 12.78 -13.42 -5.66
CA THR A 162 14.16 -13.92 -5.87
C THR A 162 15.14 -13.20 -4.94
N ALA A 163 16.26 -13.85 -4.61
CA ALA A 163 17.30 -13.26 -3.75
C ALA A 163 17.76 -11.87 -4.24
N GLU A 164 17.98 -11.71 -5.55
CA GLU A 164 18.36 -10.44 -6.17
C GLU A 164 17.30 -9.35 -5.96
N THR A 165 16.01 -9.71 -6.15
CA THR A 165 14.90 -8.77 -5.95
C THR A 165 14.80 -8.34 -4.49
N VAL A 166 14.95 -9.29 -3.56
CA VAL A 166 14.94 -9.02 -2.12
C VAL A 166 16.07 -8.06 -1.75
N VAL A 167 17.31 -8.35 -2.13
CA VAL A 167 18.48 -7.49 -1.87
C VAL A 167 18.29 -6.10 -2.46
N THR A 168 17.73 -6.01 -3.67
CA THR A 168 17.43 -4.74 -4.33
C THR A 168 16.39 -3.91 -3.55
N ARG A 169 15.32 -4.55 -3.05
CA ARG A 169 14.31 -3.89 -2.21
C ARG A 169 14.90 -3.46 -0.86
N GLN A 170 15.69 -4.33 -0.22
CA GLN A 170 16.36 -4.03 1.05
C GLN A 170 17.27 -2.80 0.93
N GLY A 171 18.11 -2.73 -0.10
CA GLY A 171 19.01 -1.61 -0.32
C GLY A 171 18.27 -0.30 -0.54
N ALA A 172 17.19 -0.32 -1.33
CA ALA A 172 16.35 0.86 -1.55
C ALA A 172 15.59 1.28 -0.27
N ALA A 173 14.99 0.33 0.46
CA ALA A 173 14.29 0.60 1.71
C ALA A 173 15.23 1.12 2.80
N ARG A 174 16.48 0.63 2.85
CA ARG A 174 17.52 1.09 3.78
C ARG A 174 17.95 2.53 3.51
N GLU A 175 18.05 2.96 2.24
CA GLU A 175 18.28 4.37 1.91
C GLU A 175 17.08 5.25 2.32
N LEU A 176 15.86 4.75 2.18
CA LEU A 176 14.64 5.47 2.55
C LEU A 176 14.42 5.51 4.06
N ALA A 177 14.97 4.57 4.84
CA ALA A 177 14.78 4.43 6.30
C ALA A 177 15.12 5.71 7.12
N PRO A 178 16.22 6.44 6.88
CA PRO A 178 16.48 7.70 7.57
C PRO A 178 15.70 8.91 7.00
N ARG A 179 15.09 8.80 5.81
CA ARG A 179 14.47 9.92 5.08
C ARG A 179 13.02 10.14 5.46
N VAL A 180 12.76 10.38 6.75
CA VAL A 180 11.40 10.53 7.29
C VAL A 180 10.63 11.69 6.62
N ASP A 181 11.29 12.83 6.37
CA ASP A 181 10.73 13.98 5.64
C ASP A 181 10.19 13.60 4.27
N PHE A 182 11.02 12.96 3.45
CA PHE A 182 10.62 12.52 2.12
C PHE A 182 9.43 11.54 2.17
N ARG A 183 9.48 10.54 3.05
CA ARG A 183 8.41 9.53 3.16
C ARG A 183 7.08 10.15 3.61
N GLN A 184 7.11 11.00 4.64
CA GLN A 184 5.90 11.65 5.14
C GLN A 184 5.33 12.65 4.14
N ASP A 185 6.20 13.42 3.47
CA ASP A 185 5.79 14.32 2.39
C ASP A 185 5.10 13.56 1.25
N LEU A 186 5.71 12.47 0.78
CA LEU A 186 5.15 11.62 -0.28
C LEU A 186 3.78 11.06 0.14
N CYS A 187 3.68 10.51 1.35
CA CYS A 187 2.43 9.95 1.88
C CYS A 187 1.36 11.03 2.06
N ALA A 188 1.72 12.21 2.59
CA ALA A 188 0.78 13.31 2.80
C ALA A 188 0.21 13.81 1.46
N ASP A 189 1.08 14.08 0.48
CA ASP A 189 0.65 14.49 -0.85
C ASP A 189 -0.23 13.41 -1.50
N ALA A 190 0.08 12.13 -1.33
CA ALA A 190 -0.68 11.04 -1.91
C ALA A 190 -2.04 10.84 -1.23
N ARG A 191 -2.14 11.03 0.09
CA ARG A 191 -3.42 10.99 0.82
C ARG A 191 -4.35 12.15 0.43
N VAL A 192 -3.79 13.34 0.15
CA VAL A 192 -4.56 14.48 -0.39
C VAL A 192 -5.19 14.11 -1.74
N VAL A 193 -4.45 13.40 -2.59
CA VAL A 193 -4.96 12.94 -3.90
C VAL A 193 -6.01 11.83 -3.74
N ALA A 194 -5.77 10.86 -2.85
CA ALA A 194 -6.63 9.69 -2.69
C ALA A 194 -8.02 10.00 -2.07
N LYS A 195 -8.12 11.03 -1.21
CA LYS A 195 -9.37 11.41 -0.52
C LYS A 195 -10.53 11.74 -1.48
N ASP A 196 -10.21 12.18 -2.69
CA ASP A 196 -11.21 12.60 -3.69
C ASP A 196 -11.71 11.44 -4.58
N LYS A 197 -11.44 10.18 -4.19
CA LYS A 197 -11.99 8.95 -4.81
C LYS A 197 -11.70 8.77 -6.31
N ALA A 198 -10.69 9.43 -6.84
CA ALA A 198 -10.30 9.20 -8.23
C ALA A 198 -9.60 7.85 -8.36
N ASP A 199 -10.13 6.95 -9.19
CA ASP A 199 -9.51 5.67 -9.49
C ASP A 199 -8.43 5.86 -10.57
N PRO A 200 -7.13 5.70 -10.25
CA PRO A 200 -6.06 5.83 -11.23
C PRO A 200 -6.17 4.80 -12.36
N ALA A 201 -6.81 3.65 -12.12
CA ALA A 201 -6.94 2.60 -13.12
C ALA A 201 -7.79 3.05 -14.32
N LEU A 202 -8.87 3.79 -14.08
CA LEU A 202 -9.71 4.34 -15.16
C LEU A 202 -8.93 5.35 -16.01
N PHE A 203 -8.08 6.15 -15.36
CA PHE A 203 -7.22 7.09 -16.06
C PHE A 203 -6.16 6.37 -16.91
N ILE A 204 -5.48 5.36 -16.33
CA ILE A 204 -4.47 4.56 -17.04
C ILE A 204 -5.11 3.89 -18.27
N GLN A 205 -6.26 3.25 -18.11
CA GLN A 205 -6.99 2.62 -19.21
C GLN A 205 -7.35 3.63 -20.30
N TRP A 206 -7.83 4.81 -19.91
CA TRP A 206 -8.13 5.88 -20.85
C TRP A 206 -6.86 6.37 -21.57
N ALA A 207 -5.75 6.57 -20.87
CA ALA A 207 -4.49 7.00 -21.47
C ALA A 207 -3.98 5.99 -22.50
N GLU A 208 -4.14 4.68 -22.24
CA GLU A 208 -3.69 3.58 -23.09
C GLU A 208 -4.62 3.23 -24.25
N ALA A 209 -5.88 3.65 -24.22
CA ALA A 209 -6.91 3.25 -25.19
C ALA A 209 -6.67 3.69 -26.65
N GLY A 210 -5.50 4.24 -26.98
CA GLY A 210 -5.09 4.58 -28.33
C GLY A 210 -5.84 5.80 -28.91
N PRO A 211 -5.63 6.09 -30.21
CA PRO A 211 -6.31 7.18 -30.89
C PRO A 211 -7.83 6.91 -30.95
N SER A 212 -8.62 7.95 -30.71
CA SER A 212 -10.09 7.87 -30.65
C SER A 212 -10.78 8.79 -31.65
N LEU A 213 -10.03 9.68 -32.30
CA LEU A 213 -10.56 10.68 -33.25
C LEU A 213 -10.28 10.33 -34.72
N ASP A 214 -9.88 9.08 -35.01
CA ASP A 214 -9.56 8.63 -36.36
C ASP A 214 -10.70 8.88 -37.37
N ALA A 215 -11.94 8.69 -36.94
CA ALA A 215 -13.14 8.94 -37.75
C ALA A 215 -13.33 10.41 -38.18
N ILE A 216 -12.73 11.37 -37.44
CA ILE A 216 -12.87 12.81 -37.69
C ILE A 216 -11.55 13.49 -38.05
N ARG A 217 -10.50 12.73 -38.43
CA ARG A 217 -9.20 13.32 -38.85
C ARG A 217 -9.33 14.33 -39.99
N TRP A 218 -10.31 14.15 -40.87
CA TRP A 218 -10.63 15.09 -41.95
C TRP A 218 -11.05 16.48 -41.46
N ALA A 219 -11.61 16.58 -40.24
CA ALA A 219 -12.08 17.83 -39.68
C ALA A 219 -10.95 18.73 -39.16
N ARG A 220 -9.76 18.16 -38.88
CA ARG A 220 -8.59 18.90 -38.38
C ARG A 220 -8.11 20.00 -39.34
N PRO A 221 -7.83 19.74 -40.64
CA PRO A 221 -7.46 20.81 -41.57
C PRO A 221 -8.60 21.81 -41.79
N LEU A 222 -9.86 21.37 -41.81
CA LEU A 222 -11.01 22.26 -41.94
C LEU A 222 -11.18 23.19 -40.75
N ALA A 223 -10.90 22.73 -39.53
CA ALA A 223 -10.93 23.54 -38.32
C ALA A 223 -9.89 24.67 -38.31
N ILE A 224 -8.83 24.56 -39.12
CA ILE A 224 -7.82 25.61 -39.31
C ILE A 224 -8.24 26.54 -40.45
N VAL A 225 -8.67 25.98 -41.58
CA VAL A 225 -8.94 26.75 -42.81
C VAL A 225 -10.26 27.54 -42.73
N LEU A 226 -11.35 26.92 -42.25
CA LEU A 226 -12.68 27.54 -42.29
C LEU A 226 -12.79 28.84 -41.46
N PRO A 227 -12.23 28.95 -40.24
CA PRO A 227 -12.20 30.22 -39.51
C PRO A 227 -11.46 31.33 -40.24
N VAL A 228 -10.31 31.01 -40.84
CA VAL A 228 -9.51 31.99 -41.60
C VAL A 228 -10.25 32.43 -42.86
N VAL A 229 -10.85 31.50 -43.60
CA VAL A 229 -11.67 31.81 -44.79
C VAL A 229 -12.87 32.66 -44.41
N THR A 230 -13.61 32.30 -43.35
CA THR A 230 -14.79 33.04 -42.90
C THR A 230 -14.43 34.46 -42.44
N LEU A 231 -13.30 34.63 -41.73
CA LEU A 231 -12.77 35.94 -41.37
C LEU A 231 -12.37 36.76 -42.60
N THR A 232 -11.75 36.13 -43.59
CA THR A 232 -11.36 36.79 -44.85
C THR A 232 -12.60 37.24 -45.63
N LEU A 233 -13.62 36.40 -45.74
CA LEU A 233 -14.90 36.73 -46.36
C LEU A 233 -15.60 37.88 -45.62
N PHE A 234 -15.55 37.88 -44.29
CA PHE A 234 -16.07 38.98 -43.48
C PHE A 234 -15.38 40.31 -43.78
N ILE A 235 -14.05 40.33 -43.80
CA ILE A 235 -13.27 41.53 -44.14
C ILE A 235 -13.60 42.01 -45.56
N LEU A 236 -13.61 41.12 -46.55
CA LEU A 236 -13.91 41.48 -47.94
C LEU A 236 -15.34 42.00 -48.13
N GLY A 237 -16.31 41.48 -47.37
CA GLY A 237 -17.68 41.99 -47.32
C GLY A 237 -17.72 43.43 -46.78
N THR A 238 -17.08 43.66 -45.62
CA THR A 238 -17.06 45.00 -45.01
C THR A 238 -16.36 46.07 -45.85
N VAL A 239 -15.39 45.69 -46.68
CA VAL A 239 -14.68 46.60 -47.61
C VAL A 239 -15.47 46.78 -48.92
N GLY A 240 -16.57 46.06 -49.12
CA GLY A 240 -17.45 46.17 -50.28
C GLY A 240 -16.95 45.45 -51.53
N VAL A 241 -15.98 44.52 -51.38
CA VAL A 241 -15.44 43.73 -52.51
C VAL A 241 -16.39 42.61 -52.91
N ILE A 242 -17.13 42.06 -51.94
CA ILE A 242 -18.10 40.97 -52.14
C ILE A 242 -19.40 41.27 -51.37
N PRO A 243 -20.54 40.65 -51.73
CA PRO A 243 -21.77 40.77 -50.95
C PRO A 243 -21.62 40.24 -49.51
N ASP A 244 -22.11 41.00 -48.53
CA ASP A 244 -22.09 40.64 -47.10
C ASP A 244 -22.73 39.27 -46.80
N SER A 245 -23.66 38.82 -47.65
CA SER A 245 -24.35 37.54 -47.49
C SER A 245 -23.43 36.33 -47.63
N ILE A 246 -22.26 36.46 -48.28
CA ILE A 246 -21.32 35.35 -48.50
C ILE A 246 -20.67 34.87 -47.19
N VAL A 247 -20.60 35.72 -46.16
CA VAL A 247 -20.07 35.33 -44.83
C VAL A 247 -20.90 34.20 -44.20
N TRP A 248 -22.21 34.18 -44.46
CA TRP A 248 -23.11 33.13 -43.95
C TRP A 248 -22.76 31.74 -44.50
N LEU A 249 -22.20 31.65 -45.71
CA LEU A 249 -21.73 30.36 -46.25
C LEU A 249 -20.57 29.80 -45.43
N GLY A 250 -19.62 30.65 -45.02
CA GLY A 250 -18.51 30.26 -44.14
C GLY A 250 -18.99 29.80 -42.76
N LEU A 251 -19.92 30.55 -42.16
CA LEU A 251 -20.52 30.22 -40.87
C LEU A 251 -21.38 28.95 -40.89
N LEU A 252 -22.10 28.68 -41.99
CA LEU A 252 -22.85 27.44 -42.20
C LEU A 252 -21.90 26.24 -42.35
N ALA A 253 -20.84 26.38 -43.14
CA ALA A 253 -19.83 25.33 -43.29
C ALA A 253 -19.16 24.97 -41.95
N GLN A 254 -18.89 25.96 -41.09
CA GLN A 254 -18.40 25.72 -39.72
C GLN A 254 -19.43 24.99 -38.86
N LEU A 255 -20.71 25.39 -38.93
CA LEU A 255 -21.79 24.71 -38.22
C LEU A 255 -21.92 23.24 -38.64
N ASP A 256 -21.83 22.95 -39.93
CA ASP A 256 -21.90 21.58 -40.46
C ASP A 256 -20.75 20.71 -39.92
N VAL A 257 -19.52 21.23 -39.89
CA VAL A 257 -18.37 20.53 -39.31
C VAL A 257 -18.55 20.31 -37.80
N ALA A 258 -19.06 21.30 -37.07
CA ALA A 258 -19.35 21.17 -35.64
C ALA A 258 -20.42 20.09 -35.37
N VAL A 259 -21.51 20.06 -36.15
CA VAL A 259 -22.57 19.06 -36.00
C VAL A 259 -22.08 17.66 -36.38
N ALA A 260 -21.33 17.53 -37.48
CA ALA A 260 -20.81 16.24 -37.94
C ALA A 260 -19.81 15.60 -36.96
N THR A 261 -19.03 16.41 -36.24
CA THR A 261 -18.01 15.93 -35.29
C THR A 261 -18.53 15.74 -33.86
N ARG A 262 -19.68 16.33 -33.52
CA ARG A 262 -20.24 16.37 -32.15
C ARG A 262 -20.29 15.02 -31.43
N ARG A 263 -20.72 13.96 -32.13
CA ARG A 263 -20.89 12.63 -31.51
C ARG A 263 -19.55 12.04 -31.06
N THR A 264 -18.54 12.09 -31.92
CA THR A 264 -17.20 11.56 -31.64
C THR A 264 -16.49 12.38 -30.56
N LEU A 265 -16.58 13.71 -30.63
CA LEU A 265 -15.97 14.59 -29.61
C LEU A 265 -16.58 14.34 -28.23
N ARG A 266 -17.91 14.19 -28.15
CA ARG A 266 -18.61 13.88 -26.89
C ARG A 266 -18.19 12.55 -26.27
N GLN A 267 -17.99 11.51 -27.06
CA GLN A 267 -17.54 10.20 -26.56
C GLN A 267 -16.14 10.26 -25.93
N MET A 268 -15.22 11.00 -26.57
CA MET A 268 -13.88 11.21 -26.02
C MET A 268 -13.95 12.03 -24.72
N ASP A 269 -14.71 13.11 -24.73
CA ASP A 269 -14.89 14.03 -23.60
C ASP A 269 -15.46 13.33 -22.34
N GLU A 270 -16.48 12.48 -22.50
CA GLU A 270 -17.02 11.65 -21.41
C GLU A 270 -15.98 10.65 -20.86
N GLY A 271 -14.99 10.25 -21.66
CA GLY A 271 -13.83 9.46 -21.21
C GLY A 271 -12.83 10.28 -20.38
N VAL A 272 -12.57 11.52 -20.80
CA VAL A 272 -11.64 12.45 -20.12
C VAL A 272 -12.19 12.87 -18.75
N GLU A 273 -13.47 13.27 -18.66
CA GLU A 273 -14.07 13.71 -17.38
C GLU A 273 -14.10 12.62 -16.30
N ARG A 274 -14.12 11.34 -16.72
CA ARG A 274 -14.01 10.20 -15.80
C ARG A 274 -12.59 10.01 -15.27
N GLY A 275 -11.57 10.28 -16.08
CA GLY A 275 -10.16 10.13 -15.71
C GLY A 275 -9.52 11.36 -15.06
N GLU A 276 -10.00 12.57 -15.35
CA GLU A 276 -9.30 13.82 -15.00
C GLU A 276 -9.35 14.18 -13.52
N ARG A 277 -10.45 13.87 -12.81
CA ARG A 277 -10.69 14.36 -11.43
C ARG A 277 -9.59 13.99 -10.41
N GLY A 278 -8.71 13.03 -10.72
CA GLY A 278 -7.52 12.70 -9.90
C GLY A 278 -6.18 13.19 -10.45
N PHE A 279 -6.08 13.47 -11.75
CA PHE A 279 -4.81 13.46 -12.48
C PHE A 279 -3.95 14.70 -12.24
N VAL A 280 -4.54 15.90 -12.23
CA VAL A 280 -3.80 17.18 -12.07
C VAL A 280 -2.99 17.23 -10.77
N ARG A 281 -3.44 16.52 -9.74
CA ARG A 281 -2.85 16.57 -8.40
C ARG A 281 -1.64 15.65 -8.24
N TYR A 282 -1.53 14.60 -9.05
CA TYR A 282 -0.35 13.73 -9.08
C TYR A 282 0.92 14.43 -9.57
N ALA A 283 0.81 15.57 -10.28
CA ALA A 283 1.97 16.33 -10.74
C ALA A 283 2.92 16.69 -9.59
N SER A 284 2.38 17.07 -8.43
CA SER A 284 3.16 17.42 -7.23
C SER A 284 3.90 16.21 -6.63
N LEU A 285 3.30 15.03 -6.69
CA LEU A 285 3.92 13.78 -6.26
C LEU A 285 5.12 13.43 -7.13
N PHE A 286 4.92 13.45 -8.45
CA PHE A 286 6.01 13.17 -9.39
C PHE A 286 7.12 14.21 -9.29
N GLU A 287 6.78 15.51 -9.18
CA GLU A 287 7.76 16.59 -9.00
C GLU A 287 8.64 16.36 -7.77
N ARG A 288 8.06 15.85 -6.67
CA ARG A 288 8.81 15.54 -5.46
C ARG A 288 9.79 14.39 -5.66
N VAL A 289 9.37 13.33 -6.34
CA VAL A 289 10.24 12.18 -6.65
C VAL A 289 11.35 12.59 -7.61
N GLU A 290 11.06 13.44 -8.59
CA GLU A 290 12.03 13.98 -9.55
C GLU A 290 13.09 14.87 -8.90
N LYS A 291 12.72 15.66 -7.88
CA LYS A 291 13.64 16.57 -7.17
C LYS A 291 14.52 15.86 -6.14
N GLN A 292 14.11 14.69 -5.66
CA GLN A 292 14.86 13.96 -4.64
C GLN A 292 16.14 13.35 -5.21
N THR A 293 17.27 13.48 -4.51
CA THR A 293 18.50 12.79 -4.92
C THR A 293 18.54 11.39 -4.33
N PHE A 294 18.59 10.36 -5.18
CA PHE A 294 18.75 8.97 -4.76
C PHE A 294 20.15 8.44 -5.04
N GLU A 295 20.65 7.56 -4.19
CA GLU A 295 21.96 6.93 -4.32
C GLU A 295 21.85 5.50 -4.85
N HIS A 296 20.91 4.73 -4.33
CA HIS A 296 20.70 3.32 -4.63
C HIS A 296 20.25 3.11 -6.08
N PRO A 297 20.82 2.14 -6.81
CA PRO A 297 20.53 1.92 -8.23
C PRO A 297 19.05 1.75 -8.56
N ARG A 298 18.29 1.04 -7.72
CA ARG A 298 16.85 0.85 -7.95
C ARG A 298 16.05 2.14 -7.83
N LEU A 299 16.37 3.01 -6.87
CA LEU A 299 15.68 4.28 -6.70
C LEU A 299 16.03 5.25 -7.84
N LYS A 300 17.30 5.25 -8.28
CA LYS A 300 17.71 5.94 -9.52
C LYS A 300 16.99 5.41 -10.75
N GLN A 301 16.82 4.08 -10.86
CA GLN A 301 16.09 3.46 -11.96
C GLN A 301 14.62 3.91 -11.96
N LEU A 302 13.94 3.85 -10.80
CA LEU A 302 12.56 4.33 -10.66
C LEU A 302 12.44 5.80 -11.04
N GLN A 303 13.34 6.65 -10.53
CA GLN A 303 13.40 8.07 -10.88
C GLN A 303 13.64 8.29 -12.38
N SER A 304 14.60 7.58 -12.98
CA SER A 304 14.88 7.69 -14.42
C SER A 304 13.73 7.19 -15.29
N GLY A 305 12.94 6.23 -14.80
CA GLY A 305 11.70 5.79 -15.46
C GLY A 305 10.62 6.87 -15.48
N LEU A 306 10.69 7.84 -14.57
CA LEU A 306 9.84 9.03 -14.54
C LEU A 306 10.40 10.19 -15.38
N THR A 307 11.59 10.04 -15.96
CA THR A 307 12.19 11.03 -16.84
C THR A 307 12.67 10.31 -18.09
N ALA A 308 11.84 10.21 -19.13
CA ALA A 308 12.25 9.63 -20.41
C ALA A 308 13.62 10.21 -20.82
N GLN A 309 14.57 9.38 -21.23
CA GLN A 309 15.97 9.79 -21.47
C GLN A 309 16.03 10.99 -22.43
N GLY A 310 16.28 12.20 -21.90
CA GLY A 310 16.32 13.46 -22.65
C GLY A 310 14.98 14.19 -22.88
N GLY A 311 13.87 13.67 -22.34
CA GLY A 311 12.54 14.28 -22.40
C GLY A 311 12.23 15.20 -21.20
N PRO A 312 11.11 15.95 -21.26
CA PRO A 312 10.64 16.72 -20.11
C PRO A 312 10.24 15.78 -18.95
N PRO A 313 10.37 16.25 -17.69
CA PRO A 313 9.94 15.47 -16.53
C PRO A 313 8.43 15.19 -16.55
N VAL A 314 8.02 14.10 -15.92
CA VAL A 314 6.62 13.67 -15.83
C VAL A 314 5.75 14.75 -15.19
N SER A 315 6.23 15.45 -14.16
CA SER A 315 5.51 16.60 -13.58
C SER A 315 5.13 17.65 -14.62
N VAL A 316 6.03 17.98 -15.54
CA VAL A 316 5.79 18.93 -16.64
C VAL A 316 4.83 18.36 -17.68
N LEU A 317 4.91 17.06 -17.98
CA LEU A 317 3.95 16.39 -18.87
C LEU A 317 2.53 16.41 -18.30
N PHE A 318 2.38 16.22 -16.99
CA PHE A 318 1.12 16.34 -16.28
C PHE A 318 0.62 17.78 -16.24
N GLN A 319 1.50 18.77 -16.02
CA GLN A 319 1.13 20.20 -16.11
C GLN A 319 0.69 20.60 -17.52
N ARG A 320 1.33 20.04 -18.57
CA ARG A 320 0.90 20.23 -19.97
C ARG A 320 -0.49 19.63 -20.20
N PHE A 321 -0.73 18.41 -19.73
CA PHE A 321 -2.05 17.81 -19.78
C PHE A 321 -3.09 18.68 -19.06
N SER A 322 -2.79 19.17 -17.85
CA SER A 322 -3.70 20.04 -17.09
C SER A 322 -4.06 21.30 -17.87
N ARG A 323 -3.09 21.92 -18.55
CA ARG A 323 -3.35 23.03 -19.47
C ARG A 323 -4.25 22.61 -20.63
N LEU A 324 -3.96 21.51 -21.31
CA LEU A 324 -4.81 21.01 -22.41
C LEU A 324 -6.24 20.70 -21.95
N TYR A 325 -6.40 20.11 -20.76
CA TYR A 325 -7.71 19.85 -20.18
C TYR A 325 -8.45 21.14 -19.85
N SER A 326 -7.78 22.16 -19.29
CA SER A 326 -8.41 23.46 -19.02
C SER A 326 -8.96 24.12 -20.30
N LEU A 327 -8.33 23.87 -21.46
CA LEU A 327 -8.85 24.33 -22.75
C LEU A 327 -10.13 23.57 -23.14
N ILE A 328 -10.27 22.30 -22.78
CA ILE A 328 -11.51 21.52 -23.00
C ILE A 328 -12.60 21.96 -22.02
N GLU A 329 -12.25 22.24 -20.77
CA GLU A 329 -13.20 22.76 -19.76
C GLU A 329 -13.77 24.13 -20.12
N PHE A 330 -13.17 24.84 -21.08
CA PHE A 330 -13.76 26.05 -21.64
C PHE A 330 -15.22 25.83 -22.09
N LYS A 331 -15.62 24.60 -22.42
CA LYS A 331 -17.02 24.21 -22.67
C LYS A 331 -18.00 24.53 -21.55
N ARG A 332 -17.53 24.70 -20.32
CA ARG A 332 -18.35 25.07 -19.15
C ARG A 332 -18.58 26.59 -19.05
N HIS A 333 -17.85 27.40 -19.82
CA HIS A 333 -18.09 28.84 -19.90
C HIS A 333 -19.29 29.18 -20.80
N GLN A 334 -20.05 30.20 -20.42
CA GLN A 334 -21.21 30.71 -21.18
C GLN A 334 -20.90 31.14 -22.63
N PHE A 335 -19.64 31.48 -22.92
CA PHE A 335 -19.20 31.92 -24.24
C PHE A 335 -18.73 30.76 -25.14
N HIS A 336 -18.71 29.53 -24.63
CA HIS A 336 -18.26 28.37 -25.39
C HIS A 336 -18.99 28.21 -26.71
N LEU A 337 -20.32 28.32 -26.71
CA LEU A 337 -21.12 28.13 -27.93
C LEU A 337 -20.66 29.06 -29.07
N LEU A 338 -20.40 30.33 -28.74
CA LEU A 338 -19.94 31.33 -29.71
C LEU A 338 -18.53 31.01 -30.20
N VAL A 339 -17.60 30.75 -29.28
CA VAL A 339 -16.20 30.49 -29.62
C VAL A 339 -16.06 29.19 -30.41
N HIS A 340 -16.75 28.12 -29.98
CA HIS A 340 -16.77 26.84 -30.66
C HIS A 340 -17.33 26.98 -32.07
N TRP A 341 -18.45 27.69 -32.25
CA TRP A 341 -19.02 27.90 -33.57
C TRP A 341 -18.08 28.66 -34.51
N LEU A 342 -17.45 29.74 -34.04
CA LEU A 342 -16.57 30.58 -34.87
C LEU A 342 -15.19 29.97 -35.16
N THR A 343 -14.65 29.16 -34.23
CA THR A 343 -13.25 28.71 -34.29
C THR A 343 -13.08 27.19 -34.32
N LEU A 344 -14.16 26.44 -34.15
CA LEU A 344 -14.15 24.97 -34.00
C LEU A 344 -13.23 24.51 -32.85
N TRP A 345 -13.26 25.26 -31.74
CA TRP A 345 -12.38 25.14 -30.59
C TRP A 345 -12.19 23.71 -30.07
N ASP A 346 -13.28 22.95 -29.90
CA ASP A 346 -13.22 21.61 -29.30
C ASP A 346 -12.43 20.63 -30.17
N ILE A 347 -12.44 20.83 -31.50
CA ILE A 347 -11.64 20.04 -32.43
C ILE A 347 -10.15 20.26 -32.12
N HIS A 348 -9.70 21.52 -31.99
CA HIS A 348 -8.32 21.84 -31.65
C HIS A 348 -7.91 21.29 -30.29
N ALA A 349 -8.75 21.50 -29.26
CA ALA A 349 -8.47 21.09 -27.89
C ALA A 349 -8.38 19.54 -27.76
N LEU A 350 -9.32 18.81 -28.34
CA LEU A 350 -9.34 17.34 -28.26
C LEU A 350 -8.27 16.68 -29.12
N PHE A 351 -7.94 17.20 -30.31
CA PHE A 351 -6.80 16.70 -31.09
C PHE A 351 -5.45 16.99 -30.40
N ALA A 352 -5.32 18.13 -29.71
CA ALA A 352 -4.12 18.40 -28.92
C ALA A 352 -3.98 17.40 -27.76
N LEU A 353 -5.08 17.05 -27.10
CA LEU A 353 -5.10 16.01 -26.07
C LEU A 353 -4.81 14.61 -26.64
N GLU A 354 -5.33 14.29 -27.83
CA GLU A 354 -5.02 13.03 -28.52
C GLU A 354 -3.53 12.91 -28.86
N ASN A 355 -2.89 13.98 -29.33
CA ASN A 355 -1.44 13.98 -29.58
C ASN A 355 -0.64 13.70 -28.30
N TRP A 356 -1.07 14.26 -27.15
CA TRP A 356 -0.44 13.98 -25.86
C TRP A 356 -0.61 12.49 -25.47
N ARG A 357 -1.82 11.92 -25.62
CA ARG A 357 -2.07 10.50 -25.35
C ARG A 357 -1.27 9.59 -26.27
N ALA A 358 -1.18 9.93 -27.56
CA ALA A 358 -0.41 9.16 -28.52
C ALA A 358 1.09 9.15 -28.19
N ALA A 359 1.62 10.26 -27.67
CA ALA A 359 3.02 10.39 -27.29
C ALA A 359 3.38 9.73 -25.96
N HIS A 360 2.48 9.79 -24.96
CA HIS A 360 2.82 9.47 -23.56
C HIS A 360 1.87 8.46 -22.89
N GLY A 361 0.74 8.14 -23.50
CA GLY A 361 -0.31 7.33 -22.88
C GLY A 361 0.13 5.93 -22.48
N ARG A 362 1.10 5.35 -23.21
CA ARG A 362 1.69 4.03 -22.90
C ARG A 362 2.62 4.08 -21.68
N ASP A 363 3.25 5.21 -21.43
CA ASP A 363 4.23 5.38 -20.34
C ASP A 363 3.54 5.65 -19.00
N VAL A 364 2.29 6.14 -19.03
CA VAL A 364 1.50 6.46 -17.83
C VAL A 364 1.45 5.29 -16.85
N ARG A 365 1.19 4.07 -17.33
CA ARG A 365 1.15 2.87 -16.47
C ARG A 365 2.47 2.68 -15.73
N GLN A 366 3.58 2.77 -16.44
CA GLN A 366 4.92 2.61 -15.87
C GLN A 366 5.19 3.67 -14.79
N TRP A 367 4.75 4.92 -14.99
CA TRP A 367 4.92 5.98 -14.00
C TRP A 367 4.17 5.69 -12.69
N PHE A 368 2.90 5.27 -12.79
CA PHE A 368 2.10 4.91 -11.62
C PHE A 368 2.61 3.62 -10.95
N GLU A 369 3.07 2.64 -11.72
CA GLU A 369 3.71 1.43 -11.17
C GLU A 369 5.02 1.75 -10.44
N GLY A 370 5.81 2.72 -10.95
CA GLY A 370 7.01 3.21 -10.29
C GLY A 370 6.69 3.94 -8.98
N LEU A 371 5.64 4.76 -8.95
CA LEU A 371 5.15 5.41 -7.74
C LEU A 371 4.65 4.39 -6.70
N ALA A 372 3.87 3.40 -7.13
CA ALA A 372 3.38 2.32 -6.27
C ALA A 372 4.52 1.51 -5.65
N GLU A 373 5.58 1.24 -6.43
CA GLU A 373 6.79 0.61 -5.92
C GLU A 373 7.48 1.46 -4.85
N LEU A 374 7.62 2.76 -5.10
CA LEU A 374 8.25 3.68 -4.17
C LEU A 374 7.48 3.79 -2.85
N GLU A 375 6.14 3.84 -2.88
CA GLU A 375 5.31 3.81 -1.67
C GLU A 375 5.51 2.53 -0.86
N ALA A 376 5.53 1.38 -1.53
CA ALA A 376 5.77 0.10 -0.86
C ALA A 376 7.18 0.04 -0.25
N LEU A 377 8.22 0.53 -0.94
CA LEU A 377 9.58 0.66 -0.39
C LEU A 377 9.63 1.62 0.81
N CYS A 378 8.85 2.71 0.78
CA CYS A 378 8.73 3.63 1.91
C CYS A 378 8.12 2.95 3.14
N CYS A 379 7.18 2.00 2.98
CA CYS A 379 6.64 1.22 4.09
C CYS A 379 7.69 0.31 4.72
N LEU A 380 8.50 -0.37 3.90
CA LEU A 380 9.62 -1.20 4.40
C LEU A 380 10.68 -0.35 5.13
N GLY A 381 11.00 0.82 4.57
CA GLY A 381 11.89 1.80 5.22
C GLY A 381 11.28 2.41 6.48
N GLY A 382 9.94 2.55 6.53
CA GLY A 382 9.19 2.95 7.72
C GLY A 382 9.35 1.93 8.85
N LEU A 383 9.13 0.64 8.57
CA LEU A 383 9.36 -0.42 9.57
C LEU A 383 10.80 -0.41 10.09
N ALA A 384 11.79 -0.22 9.21
CA ALA A 384 13.20 -0.14 9.60
C ALA A 384 13.52 1.06 10.49
N HIS A 385 12.85 2.19 10.25
CA HIS A 385 12.95 3.37 11.11
C HIS A 385 12.31 3.09 12.48
N ASP A 386 11.11 2.51 12.49
CA ASP A 386 10.33 2.28 13.71
C ASP A 386 10.94 1.21 14.61
N ARG A 387 11.58 0.20 14.00
CA ARG A 387 12.19 -0.95 14.69
C ARG A 387 13.69 -1.03 14.37
N PRO A 388 14.53 -0.13 14.92
CA PRO A 388 15.96 -0.11 14.62
C PRO A 388 16.72 -1.35 15.11
N ALA A 389 16.13 -2.11 16.04
CA ALA A 389 16.66 -3.39 16.50
C ALA A 389 16.42 -4.55 15.51
N PHE A 390 15.53 -4.38 14.53
CA PHE A 390 15.30 -5.41 13.51
C PHE A 390 16.48 -5.45 12.55
N THR A 391 16.92 -6.66 12.19
CA THR A 391 18.04 -6.84 11.28
C THR A 391 17.58 -6.94 9.83
N TRP A 392 18.45 -6.56 8.90
CA TRP A 392 18.24 -6.84 7.48
C TRP A 392 18.69 -8.28 7.19
N PRO A 393 17.82 -9.15 6.65
CA PRO A 393 18.15 -10.55 6.47
C PRO A 393 19.15 -10.76 5.33
N GLN A 394 20.04 -11.74 5.47
CA GLN A 394 21.03 -12.11 4.45
C GLN A 394 20.47 -13.21 3.54
N MET A 395 20.40 -12.93 2.24
CA MET A 395 19.91 -13.89 1.27
C MET A 395 21.01 -14.90 0.90
N GLN A 396 20.70 -16.20 0.99
CA GLN A 396 21.51 -17.30 0.49
C GLN A 396 21.06 -17.67 -0.93
N ALA A 397 22.02 -18.04 -1.79
CA ALA A 397 21.73 -18.44 -3.18
C ALA A 397 21.19 -19.87 -3.28
N GLU A 398 21.71 -20.76 -2.44
CA GLU A 398 21.32 -22.17 -2.35
C GLU A 398 20.36 -22.39 -1.18
N GLY A 399 19.51 -23.40 -1.29
CA GLY A 399 18.43 -23.64 -0.34
C GLY A 399 17.67 -24.94 -0.59
N PRO A 400 16.65 -25.24 0.23
CA PRO A 400 16.02 -24.34 1.18
C PRO A 400 16.84 -24.23 2.48
N SER A 401 17.00 -23.01 3.01
CA SER A 401 17.66 -22.78 4.31
C SER A 401 17.01 -21.60 5.04
N VAL A 402 16.88 -21.71 6.36
CA VAL A 402 16.41 -20.63 7.24
C VAL A 402 17.12 -20.74 8.59
N GLU A 403 17.93 -19.74 8.92
CA GLU A 403 18.68 -19.65 10.18
C GLU A 403 18.45 -18.30 10.83
N ALA A 404 18.11 -18.28 12.11
CA ALA A 404 17.86 -17.07 12.87
C ALA A 404 18.43 -17.17 14.28
N THR A 405 19.02 -16.07 14.76
CA THR A 405 19.42 -15.93 16.16
C THR A 405 18.56 -14.87 16.84
N ALA A 406 18.17 -15.14 18.09
CA ALA A 406 17.26 -14.31 18.86
C ALA A 406 15.99 -13.90 18.09
N LEU A 407 15.37 -14.87 17.40
CA LEU A 407 14.13 -14.68 16.65
C LEU A 407 12.98 -14.33 17.61
N GLY A 408 12.31 -13.22 17.33
CA GLY A 408 11.08 -12.81 17.98
C GLY A 408 9.90 -12.75 17.00
N HIS A 409 8.68 -12.74 17.53
CA HIS A 409 7.48 -12.54 16.71
C HIS A 409 7.28 -11.04 16.44
N PRO A 410 7.23 -10.57 15.18
CA PRO A 410 7.21 -9.14 14.86
C PRO A 410 5.95 -8.40 15.35
N LEU A 411 4.85 -9.13 15.50
CA LEU A 411 3.56 -8.61 16.01
C LEU A 411 3.43 -8.61 17.54
N LEU A 412 4.44 -9.06 18.29
CA LEU A 412 4.46 -8.97 19.75
C LEU A 412 5.32 -7.78 20.19
N ASP A 413 4.92 -7.10 21.26
CA ASP A 413 5.66 -5.94 21.78
C ASP A 413 6.96 -6.36 22.49
N ALA A 414 6.92 -7.46 23.25
CA ALA A 414 8.06 -8.00 23.99
C ALA A 414 8.20 -9.52 23.78
N PRO A 415 8.61 -9.97 22.58
CA PRO A 415 8.78 -11.39 22.30
C PRO A 415 9.98 -11.99 23.07
N VAL A 416 9.83 -13.22 23.57
CA VAL A 416 10.97 -14.00 24.09
C VAL A 416 11.78 -14.53 22.90
N PRO A 417 13.07 -14.14 22.76
CA PRO A 417 13.89 -14.51 21.62
C PRO A 417 14.27 -15.99 21.66
N ASN A 418 14.27 -16.64 20.49
CA ASN A 418 14.65 -18.05 20.33
C ASN A 418 15.55 -18.24 19.10
N ASP A 419 16.47 -19.19 19.16
CA ASP A 419 17.31 -19.53 18.00
C ASP A 419 16.64 -20.62 17.16
N VAL A 420 16.74 -20.50 15.83
CA VAL A 420 16.16 -21.46 14.88
C VAL A 420 17.19 -21.78 13.82
N SER A 421 17.38 -23.06 13.52
CA SER A 421 18.38 -23.53 12.56
C SER A 421 17.80 -24.60 11.64
N LEU A 422 17.59 -24.26 10.37
CA LEU A 422 17.25 -25.15 9.26
C LEU A 422 18.31 -24.94 8.15
N PRO A 423 19.51 -25.56 8.27
CA PRO A 423 20.68 -25.18 7.49
C PRO A 423 20.63 -25.65 6.03
N GLY A 424 19.68 -26.51 5.64
CA GLY A 424 19.62 -27.01 4.27
C GLY A 424 18.41 -27.89 3.94
N PRO A 425 18.41 -28.49 2.74
CA PRO A 425 17.36 -29.38 2.28
C PRO A 425 17.10 -30.52 3.27
N ARG A 426 15.83 -30.94 3.36
CA ARG A 426 15.39 -32.06 4.22
C ARG A 426 15.64 -31.89 5.72
N HIS A 427 15.97 -30.69 6.19
CA HIS A 427 16.06 -30.41 7.62
C HIS A 427 14.68 -30.09 8.20
N ALA A 428 14.38 -30.62 9.38
CA ALA A 428 13.15 -30.27 10.08
C ALA A 428 13.32 -30.17 11.59
N LEU A 429 12.54 -29.29 12.21
CA LEU A 429 12.38 -29.23 13.65
C LEU A 429 11.10 -29.94 14.07
N LEU A 430 11.23 -30.91 14.97
CA LEU A 430 10.10 -31.50 15.68
C LEU A 430 9.96 -30.80 17.04
N ILE A 431 8.92 -29.98 17.17
CA ILE A 431 8.70 -29.13 18.32
C ILE A 431 7.68 -29.79 19.26
N THR A 432 8.13 -30.18 20.45
CA THR A 432 7.29 -30.77 21.50
C THR A 432 7.14 -29.82 22.70
N GLY A 433 6.16 -30.08 23.56
CA GLY A 433 5.86 -29.23 24.72
C GLY A 433 4.38 -29.21 25.06
N SER A 434 4.03 -28.69 26.24
CA SER A 434 2.64 -28.55 26.68
C SER A 434 1.85 -27.57 25.79
N ASN A 435 0.54 -27.55 25.96
CA ASN A 435 -0.27 -26.47 25.40
C ASN A 435 0.15 -25.15 26.06
N MET A 436 0.03 -24.05 25.32
CA MET A 436 0.38 -22.69 25.78
C MET A 436 1.88 -22.43 26.02
N SER A 437 2.78 -23.39 25.75
CA SER A 437 4.22 -23.24 25.97
C SER A 437 4.95 -22.38 24.93
N GLY A 438 4.26 -21.95 23.87
CA GLY A 438 4.82 -21.10 22.80
C GLY A 438 5.13 -21.80 21.47
N LYS A 439 4.81 -23.08 21.30
CA LYS A 439 5.08 -23.86 20.07
C LYS A 439 4.57 -23.19 18.79
N THR A 440 3.26 -22.92 18.71
CA THR A 440 2.63 -22.25 17.57
C THR A 440 3.16 -20.83 17.38
N THR A 441 3.41 -20.11 18.47
CA THR A 441 3.97 -18.74 18.43
C THR A 441 5.36 -18.73 17.78
N LEU A 442 6.23 -19.69 18.08
CA LEU A 442 7.53 -19.83 17.43
C LEU A 442 7.39 -20.10 15.93
N MET A 443 6.51 -21.02 15.52
CA MET A 443 6.28 -21.29 14.10
C MET A 443 5.77 -20.05 13.36
N ARG A 444 4.83 -19.32 13.96
CA ARG A 444 4.29 -18.09 13.40
C ARG A 444 5.34 -16.98 13.35
N ALA A 445 6.21 -16.88 14.35
CA ALA A 445 7.35 -15.97 14.34
C ALA A 445 8.31 -16.29 13.19
N LEU A 446 8.66 -17.57 12.98
CA LEU A 446 9.52 -17.99 11.88
C LEU A 446 8.89 -17.64 10.53
N GLY A 447 7.63 -18.05 10.30
CA GLY A 447 6.92 -17.77 9.06
C GLY A 447 6.76 -16.28 8.78
N ALA A 448 6.34 -15.48 9.77
CA ALA A 448 6.15 -14.04 9.62
C ALA A 448 7.47 -13.32 9.28
N ASN A 449 8.58 -13.69 9.90
CA ASN A 449 9.89 -13.13 9.58
C ASN A 449 10.38 -13.55 8.19
N VAL A 450 10.10 -14.78 7.74
CA VAL A 450 10.39 -15.20 6.35
C VAL A 450 9.57 -14.38 5.35
N VAL A 451 8.28 -14.15 5.60
CA VAL A 451 7.44 -13.30 4.75
C VAL A 451 7.99 -11.86 4.68
N LEU A 452 8.34 -11.26 5.82
CA LEU A 452 8.99 -9.95 5.87
C LEU A 452 10.32 -9.93 5.10
N ALA A 453 11.16 -10.94 5.30
CA ALA A 453 12.44 -11.06 4.62
C ALA A 453 12.28 -11.11 3.10
N LEU A 454 11.37 -11.95 2.59
CA LEU A 454 11.11 -12.12 1.15
C LEU A 454 10.37 -10.93 0.53
N ALA A 455 9.67 -10.13 1.34
CA ALA A 455 9.16 -8.83 0.92
C ALA A 455 10.28 -7.78 0.76
N GLY A 456 11.44 -8.00 1.39
CA GLY A 456 12.57 -7.06 1.44
C GLY A 456 12.61 -6.18 2.68
N ALA A 457 11.85 -6.53 3.73
CA ALA A 457 11.75 -5.80 4.98
C ALA A 457 12.84 -6.25 5.99
N PRO A 458 13.15 -5.42 7.01
CA PRO A 458 13.90 -5.90 8.17
C PRO A 458 13.04 -6.88 9.00
N VAL A 459 13.70 -7.74 9.76
CA VAL A 459 13.08 -8.84 10.51
C VAL A 459 13.40 -8.77 12.00
N CYS A 460 12.48 -9.29 12.82
CA CYS A 460 12.58 -9.35 14.28
C CYS A 460 13.54 -10.46 14.72
N ALA A 461 14.85 -10.26 14.50
CA ALA A 461 15.92 -11.16 14.93
C ALA A 461 17.24 -10.39 15.08
N ALA A 462 18.20 -10.96 15.82
CA ALA A 462 19.57 -10.41 15.90
C ALA A 462 20.39 -10.76 14.65
N SER A 463 20.20 -11.96 14.10
CA SER A 463 20.70 -12.34 12.77
C SER A 463 19.65 -13.20 12.08
N PHE A 464 19.57 -13.11 10.75
CA PHE A 464 18.64 -13.89 9.96
C PHE A 464 19.23 -14.16 8.58
N ARG A 465 19.29 -15.43 8.19
CA ARG A 465 19.79 -15.91 6.90
C ARG A 465 18.75 -16.83 6.29
N LEU A 466 18.46 -16.66 5.01
CA LEU A 466 17.52 -17.54 4.31
C LEU A 466 17.79 -17.61 2.83
N SER A 467 17.43 -18.73 2.21
CA SER A 467 17.23 -18.80 0.77
C SER A 467 15.80 -18.35 0.39
N PRO A 468 15.53 -18.02 -0.89
CA PRO A 468 14.17 -17.86 -1.37
C PRO A 468 13.37 -19.15 -1.19
N VAL A 469 12.27 -19.10 -0.43
CA VAL A 469 11.42 -20.28 -0.16
C VAL A 469 9.95 -19.94 -0.29
N GLN A 470 9.16 -20.91 -0.76
CA GLN A 470 7.71 -20.87 -0.68
C GLN A 470 7.28 -21.31 0.74
N VAL A 471 6.65 -20.41 1.48
CA VAL A 471 6.10 -20.73 2.80
C VAL A 471 4.80 -21.52 2.65
N LEU A 472 4.69 -22.62 3.38
CA LEU A 472 3.56 -23.54 3.38
C LEU A 472 3.12 -23.77 4.82
N THR A 473 1.87 -23.50 5.15
CA THR A 473 1.37 -23.66 6.53
C THR A 473 0.13 -24.52 6.61
N SER A 474 -0.01 -25.21 7.73
CA SER A 474 -1.27 -25.81 8.17
C SER A 474 -1.38 -25.62 9.68
N MET A 475 -2.06 -24.55 10.11
CA MET A 475 -2.22 -24.24 11.54
C MET A 475 -3.67 -24.00 11.93
N ARG A 476 -4.45 -23.26 11.13
CA ARG A 476 -5.85 -22.93 11.42
C ARG A 476 -6.77 -23.52 10.35
N VAL A 477 -7.16 -24.78 10.54
CA VAL A 477 -8.21 -25.39 9.70
C VAL A 477 -9.58 -24.95 10.23
N LYS A 478 -10.34 -24.23 9.41
CA LYS A 478 -11.72 -23.87 9.73
C LYS A 478 -12.67 -24.92 9.18
N ASP A 479 -13.56 -25.43 10.03
CA ASP A 479 -14.69 -26.25 9.59
C ASP A 479 -15.65 -25.40 8.73
N SER A 480 -16.32 -26.03 7.78
CA SER A 480 -17.32 -25.39 6.92
C SER A 480 -18.60 -26.22 6.95
N LEU A 481 -19.42 -25.99 7.99
CA LEU A 481 -20.75 -26.57 8.12
C LEU A 481 -21.59 -26.35 6.85
N GLU A 482 -21.47 -25.18 6.20
CA GLU A 482 -22.16 -24.83 4.95
C GLU A 482 -21.78 -25.72 3.75
N ARG A 483 -20.58 -26.32 3.75
CA ARG A 483 -20.11 -27.20 2.64
C ARG A 483 -20.26 -28.68 2.96
N GLY A 484 -20.79 -29.04 4.14
CA GLY A 484 -20.93 -30.43 4.59
C GLY A 484 -19.60 -31.18 4.71
N VAL A 485 -18.48 -30.47 4.79
CA VAL A 485 -17.14 -31.05 4.89
C VAL A 485 -16.80 -31.21 6.36
N SER A 486 -16.51 -32.43 6.82
CA SER A 486 -16.04 -32.64 8.19
C SER A 486 -14.67 -31.98 8.41
N TYR A 487 -14.41 -31.52 9.64
CA TYR A 487 -13.12 -30.97 10.05
C TYR A 487 -11.92 -31.81 9.55
N PHE A 488 -11.99 -33.14 9.72
CA PHE A 488 -10.96 -34.06 9.25
C PHE A 488 -10.74 -34.01 7.74
N HIS A 489 -11.81 -33.94 6.94
CA HIS A 489 -11.67 -33.85 5.49
C HIS A 489 -11.09 -32.50 5.05
N ALA A 490 -11.47 -31.39 5.70
CA ALA A 490 -10.87 -30.08 5.45
C ALA A 490 -9.37 -30.08 5.76
N GLU A 491 -8.96 -30.73 6.85
CA GLU A 491 -7.56 -30.89 7.23
C GLU A 491 -6.78 -31.73 6.22
N VAL A 492 -7.33 -32.85 5.75
CA VAL A 492 -6.72 -33.66 4.68
C VAL A 492 -6.56 -32.88 3.38
N LEU A 493 -7.58 -32.11 2.97
CA LEU A 493 -7.49 -31.24 1.78
C LEU A 493 -6.39 -30.18 1.95
N ARG A 494 -6.25 -29.60 3.15
CA ARG A 494 -5.19 -28.62 3.43
C ARG A 494 -3.80 -29.25 3.34
N LEU A 495 -3.61 -30.43 3.92
CA LEU A 495 -2.34 -31.17 3.83
C LEU A 495 -2.02 -31.54 2.39
N LYS A 496 -3.02 -31.96 1.61
CA LYS A 496 -2.84 -32.21 0.16
C LYS A 496 -2.36 -30.96 -0.56
N MET A 497 -2.97 -29.80 -0.32
CA MET A 497 -2.53 -28.53 -0.92
C MET A 497 -1.08 -28.21 -0.56
N VAL A 498 -0.69 -28.44 0.70
CA VAL A 498 0.69 -28.23 1.16
C VAL A 498 1.67 -29.17 0.46
N LEU A 499 1.35 -30.47 0.34
CA LEU A 499 2.19 -31.46 -0.35
C LEU A 499 2.34 -31.13 -1.85
N ASP A 500 1.23 -30.81 -2.52
CA ASP A 500 1.24 -30.46 -3.94
C ASP A 500 2.09 -29.18 -4.18
N ALA A 501 1.97 -28.18 -3.30
CA ALA A 501 2.77 -26.96 -3.36
C ALA A 501 4.26 -27.20 -3.06
N ALA A 502 4.59 -28.07 -2.10
CA ALA A 502 5.97 -28.46 -1.81
C ALA A 502 6.63 -29.14 -3.02
N ALA A 503 5.91 -30.06 -3.67
CA ALA A 503 6.38 -30.69 -4.90
C ALA A 503 6.60 -29.67 -6.04
N ALA A 504 5.69 -28.71 -6.19
CA ALA A 504 5.81 -27.65 -7.19
C ALA A 504 6.96 -26.67 -6.92
N ALA A 505 7.36 -26.48 -5.66
CA ALA A 505 8.43 -25.59 -5.24
C ALA A 505 9.85 -26.12 -5.56
N LYS A 506 9.97 -27.37 -6.07
CA LYS A 506 11.25 -27.97 -6.50
C LYS A 506 12.35 -27.88 -5.43
N GLY A 507 12.00 -28.21 -4.19
CA GLY A 507 12.90 -28.15 -3.04
C GLY A 507 12.95 -26.79 -2.35
N GLN A 508 12.54 -25.67 -2.96
CA GLN A 508 12.57 -24.35 -2.31
C GLN A 508 11.29 -24.09 -1.48
N ALA A 509 11.00 -24.95 -0.51
CA ALA A 509 9.82 -24.82 0.35
C ALA A 509 10.18 -24.86 1.84
N LEU A 510 9.47 -24.02 2.61
CA LEU A 510 9.45 -24.01 4.06
C LEU A 510 8.06 -24.46 4.54
N PHE A 511 7.95 -25.64 5.16
CA PHE A 511 6.69 -26.09 5.76
C PHE A 511 6.62 -25.77 7.25
N LEU A 512 5.45 -25.35 7.72
CA LEU A 512 5.16 -25.07 9.13
C LEU A 512 3.81 -25.70 9.49
N LEU A 513 3.84 -26.85 10.14
CA LEU A 513 2.64 -27.64 10.43
C LEU A 513 2.37 -27.66 11.94
N ASP A 514 1.16 -27.28 12.33
CA ASP A 514 0.70 -27.34 13.72
C ASP A 514 -0.19 -28.57 13.91
N GLU A 515 0.23 -29.47 14.79
CA GLU A 515 -0.57 -30.60 15.28
C GLU A 515 -1.38 -31.35 14.20
N ILE A 516 -0.67 -32.07 13.33
CA ILE A 516 -1.23 -32.77 12.17
C ILE A 516 -2.29 -33.82 12.57
N LEU A 517 -3.48 -33.77 11.95
CA LEU A 517 -4.55 -34.77 11.98
C LEU A 517 -5.13 -35.05 13.38
N LEU A 518 -5.45 -33.99 14.13
CA LEU A 518 -6.06 -34.10 15.46
C LEU A 518 -7.41 -34.84 15.48
N GLY A 519 -8.14 -34.85 14.36
CA GLY A 519 -9.50 -35.39 14.26
C GLY A 519 -9.66 -36.91 14.09
N THR A 520 -8.58 -37.71 14.18
CA THR A 520 -8.63 -39.18 13.98
C THR A 520 -8.03 -39.98 15.15
N ASN A 521 -8.11 -41.31 15.08
CA ASN A 521 -7.52 -42.23 16.04
C ASN A 521 -6.00 -42.03 16.16
N THR A 522 -5.48 -42.04 17.39
CA THR A 522 -4.05 -41.91 17.72
C THR A 522 -3.13 -42.74 16.82
N ARG A 523 -3.46 -44.02 16.57
CA ARG A 523 -2.59 -44.89 15.74
C ARG A 523 -2.55 -44.44 14.28
N GLU A 524 -3.69 -44.05 13.71
CA GLU A 524 -3.78 -43.56 12.34
C GLU A 524 -3.09 -42.21 12.20
N ARG A 525 -3.29 -41.32 13.18
CA ARG A 525 -2.62 -40.01 13.26
C ARG A 525 -1.10 -40.15 13.26
N GLN A 526 -0.55 -41.09 14.04
CA GLN A 526 0.89 -41.35 14.08
C GLN A 526 1.44 -41.76 12.72
N ILE A 527 0.78 -42.73 12.07
CA ILE A 527 1.18 -43.23 10.75
C ILE A 527 1.11 -42.11 9.72
N ALA A 528 -0.01 -41.39 9.67
CA ALA A 528 -0.26 -40.35 8.68
C ALA A 528 0.66 -39.14 8.87
N SER A 529 0.86 -38.67 10.10
CA SER A 529 1.76 -37.52 10.38
C SER A 529 3.21 -37.84 10.01
N ARG A 530 3.66 -39.07 10.31
CA ARG A 530 4.99 -39.54 9.93
C ARG A 530 5.16 -39.59 8.42
N GLU A 531 4.16 -40.09 7.70
CA GLU A 531 4.19 -40.19 6.25
C GLU A 531 4.15 -38.82 5.57
N VAL A 532 3.30 -37.91 6.05
CA VAL A 532 3.25 -36.52 5.57
C VAL A 532 4.61 -35.83 5.71
N LEU A 533 5.25 -35.96 6.88
CA LEU A 533 6.58 -35.38 7.11
C LEU A 533 7.62 -36.00 6.17
N ARG A 534 7.63 -37.34 6.00
CA ARG A 534 8.55 -38.00 5.05
C ARG A 534 8.35 -37.53 3.61
N LEU A 535 7.11 -37.38 3.15
CA LEU A 535 6.81 -36.87 1.81
C LEU A 535 7.31 -35.44 1.61
N LEU A 536 7.13 -34.57 2.62
CA LEU A 536 7.65 -33.21 2.57
C LEU A 536 9.18 -33.18 2.51
N LEU A 537 9.85 -33.96 3.36
CA LEU A 537 11.31 -34.07 3.35
C LEU A 537 11.82 -34.68 2.03
N ALA A 538 11.12 -35.67 1.48
CA ALA A 538 11.49 -36.28 0.20
C ALA A 538 11.44 -35.28 -0.96
N SER A 539 10.54 -34.29 -0.91
CA SER A 539 10.49 -33.18 -1.89
C SER A 539 11.70 -32.23 -1.83
N GLY A 540 12.54 -32.34 -0.79
CA GLY A 540 13.69 -31.46 -0.55
C GLY A 540 13.38 -30.28 0.37
N ALA A 541 12.12 -30.06 0.75
CA ALA A 541 11.70 -28.98 1.64
C ALA A 541 12.38 -29.05 3.02
N CYS A 542 12.47 -27.90 3.70
CA CYS A 542 12.82 -27.81 5.12
C CYS A 542 11.64 -27.27 5.92
N GLY A 543 11.62 -27.41 7.25
CA GLY A 543 10.47 -26.91 8.01
C GLY A 543 10.41 -27.22 9.48
N ALA A 544 9.24 -26.98 10.07
CA ALA A 544 8.95 -27.30 11.45
C ALA A 544 7.58 -27.95 11.57
N VAL A 545 7.47 -28.91 12.48
CA VAL A 545 6.21 -29.55 12.87
C VAL A 545 6.09 -29.51 14.37
N THR A 546 4.96 -29.06 14.89
CA THR A 546 4.63 -29.26 16.31
C THR A 546 3.89 -30.57 16.48
N THR A 547 4.13 -31.23 17.61
CA THR A 547 3.39 -32.45 17.94
C THR A 547 3.32 -32.68 19.44
N HIS A 548 2.23 -33.31 19.86
CA HIS A 548 2.08 -33.92 21.18
C HIS A 548 2.49 -35.39 21.19
N ASP A 549 2.72 -35.96 20.01
CA ASP A 549 3.03 -37.36 19.85
C ASP A 549 4.55 -37.60 19.89
N LEU A 550 5.01 -38.09 21.04
CA LEU A 550 6.42 -38.45 21.23
C LEU A 550 6.87 -39.57 20.28
N SER A 551 5.95 -40.33 19.66
CA SER A 551 6.34 -41.35 18.67
C SER A 551 6.96 -40.74 17.42
N LEU A 552 6.66 -39.48 17.10
CA LEU A 552 7.29 -38.77 15.98
C LEU A 552 8.74 -38.39 16.29
N ALA A 553 9.10 -38.24 17.57
CA ALA A 553 10.45 -37.86 17.97
C ALA A 553 11.51 -38.88 17.53
N VAL A 554 11.11 -40.15 17.36
CA VAL A 554 11.97 -41.24 16.88
C VAL A 554 12.46 -41.00 15.43
N LEU A 555 11.79 -40.14 14.66
CA LEU A 555 12.26 -39.75 13.32
C LEU A 555 13.61 -39.05 13.32
N ALA A 556 13.98 -38.39 14.43
CA ALA A 556 15.30 -37.79 14.58
C ALA A 556 16.41 -38.83 14.69
N ASP A 557 16.07 -40.05 15.16
CA ASP A 557 17.03 -41.14 15.38
C ASP A 557 17.18 -42.05 14.14
N GLU A 558 16.38 -41.84 13.08
CA GLU A 558 16.49 -42.62 11.84
C GLU A 558 17.83 -42.35 11.13
N PRO A 559 18.53 -43.39 10.61
CA PRO A 559 19.81 -43.19 9.92
C PRO A 559 19.70 -42.23 8.73
N GLY A 560 20.55 -41.20 8.71
CA GLY A 560 20.53 -40.18 7.66
C GLY A 560 19.41 -39.13 7.78
N SER A 561 18.70 -39.13 8.91
CA SER A 561 17.71 -38.09 9.23
C SER A 561 18.40 -36.76 9.52
N HIS A 562 17.81 -35.69 9.01
CA HIS A 562 18.17 -34.30 9.35
C HIS A 562 17.07 -33.64 10.20
N VAL A 563 16.27 -34.47 10.89
CA VAL A 563 15.22 -34.04 11.80
C VAL A 563 15.80 -33.85 13.19
N VAL A 564 15.52 -32.71 13.82
CA VAL A 564 16.03 -32.36 15.16
C VAL A 564 14.86 -32.18 16.11
N ASN A 565 14.90 -32.90 17.24
CA ASN A 565 13.93 -32.74 18.32
C ASN A 565 14.28 -31.50 19.14
N VAL A 566 13.28 -30.63 19.32
CA VAL A 566 13.34 -29.46 20.19
C VAL A 566 12.08 -29.38 21.03
N HIS A 567 12.15 -28.69 22.15
CA HIS A 567 10.99 -28.58 23.03
C HIS A 567 10.93 -27.29 23.83
N PHE A 568 9.73 -26.99 24.30
CA PHE A 568 9.46 -26.02 25.35
C PHE A 568 9.16 -26.75 26.66
N ARG A 569 9.54 -26.13 27.77
CA ARG A 569 9.25 -26.63 29.12
C ARG A 569 8.26 -25.72 29.82
N ASP A 570 7.46 -26.34 30.67
CA ASP A 570 6.69 -25.69 31.71
C ASP A 570 7.23 -26.13 33.06
N HIS A 571 7.07 -25.28 34.07
CA HIS A 571 7.37 -25.64 35.45
C HIS A 571 6.30 -25.10 36.38
N LEU A 572 6.22 -25.71 37.55
CA LEU A 572 5.32 -25.30 38.62
C LEU A 572 6.09 -24.35 39.55
N GLU A 573 5.58 -23.14 39.69
CA GLU A 573 6.03 -22.14 40.65
C GLU A 573 4.81 -21.68 41.45
N ASP A 574 4.85 -21.80 42.78
CA ASP A 574 3.74 -21.47 43.69
C ASP A 574 2.38 -22.09 43.29
N GLY A 575 2.39 -23.33 42.81
CA GLY A 575 1.18 -24.03 42.37
C GLY A 575 0.58 -23.52 41.05
N LYS A 576 1.25 -22.59 40.36
CA LYS A 576 0.88 -22.10 39.03
C LYS A 576 1.85 -22.62 37.98
N MET A 577 1.33 -22.90 36.79
CA MET A 577 2.15 -23.25 35.65
C MET A 577 2.78 -21.98 35.07
N VAL A 578 4.10 -21.96 35.00
CA VAL A 578 4.89 -20.88 34.42
C VAL A 578 5.59 -21.38 33.17
N PHE A 579 5.54 -20.57 32.11
CA PHE A 579 6.20 -20.84 30.84
C PHE A 579 7.27 -19.78 30.63
N ASP A 580 8.51 -20.21 30.38
CA ASP A 580 9.59 -19.28 30.08
C ASP A 580 9.73 -18.98 28.59
N TYR A 581 8.96 -19.69 27.74
CA TYR A 581 8.93 -19.56 26.29
C TYR A 581 10.31 -19.72 25.62
N ARG A 582 11.21 -20.51 26.22
CA ARG A 582 12.55 -20.80 25.67
C ARG A 582 12.62 -22.19 25.03
N LEU A 583 13.04 -22.20 23.77
CA LEU A 583 13.30 -23.40 22.99
C LEU A 583 14.58 -24.10 23.49
N ARG A 584 14.50 -25.42 23.64
CA ARG A 584 15.60 -26.26 24.10
C ARG A 584 15.79 -27.45 23.16
N GLN A 585 17.01 -27.95 23.09
CA GLN A 585 17.34 -29.16 22.33
C GLN A 585 16.83 -30.41 23.06
N GLY A 586 16.48 -31.44 22.28
CA GLY A 586 16.01 -32.73 22.78
C GLY A 586 14.50 -32.83 22.90
N VAL A 587 14.05 -33.97 23.44
CA VAL A 587 12.63 -34.27 23.71
C VAL A 587 12.26 -33.77 25.11
N VAL A 588 10.98 -33.54 25.39
CA VAL A 588 10.51 -33.20 26.75
C VAL A 588 10.78 -34.34 27.72
N ASP A 589 11.46 -34.05 28.83
CA ASP A 589 11.81 -35.03 29.87
C ASP A 589 10.67 -35.31 30.87
N THR A 590 9.67 -34.41 30.98
CA THR A 590 8.65 -34.44 32.05
C THR A 590 7.28 -33.94 31.58
N THR A 591 6.20 -34.66 31.89
CA THR A 591 4.82 -34.25 31.62
C THR A 591 4.11 -33.78 32.90
N ASN A 592 3.99 -32.46 33.12
CA ASN A 592 3.35 -31.92 34.33
C ASN A 592 1.81 -31.94 34.30
N ALA A 593 1.17 -32.43 33.24
CA ALA A 593 -0.29 -32.41 33.09
C ALA A 593 -1.03 -33.16 34.23
N LEU A 594 -0.47 -34.27 34.72
CA LEU A 594 -1.02 -35.02 35.85
C LEU A 594 -0.93 -34.24 37.17
N ARG A 595 0.17 -33.50 37.37
CA ARG A 595 0.33 -32.59 38.53
C ARG A 595 -0.68 -31.44 38.50
N VAL A 596 -1.01 -30.92 37.32
CA VAL A 596 -2.02 -29.86 37.15
C VAL A 596 -3.41 -30.35 37.51
N LEU A 597 -3.79 -31.53 37.02
CA LEU A 597 -5.06 -32.17 37.36
C LEU A 597 -5.19 -32.36 38.88
N ARG A 598 -4.11 -32.79 39.55
CA ARG A 598 -4.07 -32.92 41.02
C ARG A 598 -4.25 -31.57 41.73
N LEU A 599 -3.57 -30.51 41.29
CA LEU A 599 -3.73 -29.15 41.86
C LEU A 599 -5.14 -28.58 41.64
N ALA A 600 -5.80 -28.96 40.55
CA ALA A 600 -7.20 -28.63 40.28
C ALA A 600 -8.20 -29.49 41.08
N GLY A 601 -7.74 -30.38 41.95
CA GLY A 601 -8.58 -31.26 42.78
C GLY A 601 -9.11 -32.49 42.05
N VAL A 602 -8.61 -32.80 40.85
CA VAL A 602 -8.97 -34.02 40.13
C VAL A 602 -8.15 -35.19 40.70
N PRO A 603 -8.79 -36.28 41.15
CA PRO A 603 -8.07 -37.43 41.68
C PRO A 603 -7.42 -38.20 40.51
N VAL A 604 -6.13 -37.94 40.28
CA VAL A 604 -5.29 -38.65 39.32
C VAL A 604 -4.19 -39.43 40.03
N ASN A 605 -3.99 -40.68 39.64
CA ASN A 605 -2.84 -41.50 40.03
C ASN A 605 -1.65 -41.14 39.13
N ASP A 606 -0.63 -40.52 39.71
CA ASP A 606 0.63 -40.19 39.05
C ASP A 606 1.70 -41.22 39.46
N PRO A 607 2.20 -42.06 38.54
CA PRO A 607 3.22 -43.07 38.84
C PRO A 607 4.59 -42.47 39.20
N ASP A 608 4.84 -41.19 38.88
CA ASP A 608 6.13 -40.51 39.09
C ASP A 608 6.11 -39.55 40.29
N ALA A 609 5.08 -39.62 41.14
CA ALA A 609 5.02 -38.82 42.35
C ALA A 609 6.07 -39.30 43.38
N PRO A 610 6.90 -38.40 43.96
CA PRO A 610 7.71 -38.78 45.10
C PRO A 610 6.79 -39.26 46.22
N ALA A 611 7.08 -40.44 46.78
CA ALA A 611 6.36 -40.97 47.94
C ALA A 611 6.39 -39.91 49.05
N SER A 612 5.21 -39.65 49.61
CA SER A 612 4.96 -38.58 50.60
C SER A 612 5.79 -38.76 51.87
#